data_AF-A0A382N0G0-F1
#
_entry.id   AF-A0A382N0G0-F1
#
_cell.length_a   1.000
_cell.length_b   1.000
_cell.length_c   1.000
_cell.angle_alpha   90.00
_cell.angle_beta   90.00
_cell.angle_gamma   90.00
#
_symmetry.space_group_name_H-M   'P 1'
#
loop_
_entity.id
_entity.type
_entity.pdbx_description
1 polymer ?
#
loop_
_entity_poly.entity_id
_entity_poly.type
_entity_poly.pdbx_seq_one_letter_code
_entity_poly.pdbx_strand_id
1 'polypeptide(L)'
;MSNGDMQLSSDSSVARDALSKAMHGMCLWEADFMDDIKTALNADPDFAMAHAVRALALTFGRHKKYIPMMRSGLEKAKAGSAPLSAHENAYIEALEHAVDLRSDLAFEVYKRILDEHPCDMFIHRMAQMDLFNFGRKTDMYDLVEKAAPHWSPEMRDYPIFMGNRAFANEEMLHYAKAERYGREAIELDPSDPWGAHAVAHVLVMQGRVEEGVDWLEGLSVNWAGKNQIVHHDWWHLCLFLLEQGEHERILELYDSKVYNLESPLTKAMPDNVIDVTNAASLLLRLDLRGVDVGDRWKVVAEPAEGRIDNHVNPFTCAHAAIILAACGRFEKVD
;
A
#
# COMPACT_ATOMS: atom_id res chain seq x y z
N MET A 1 -16.08 23.65 -12.20
CA MET A 1 -15.24 24.43 -11.25
C MET A 1 -14.04 23.53 -10.98
N SER A 2 -12.81 23.97 -11.24
CA SER A 2 -11.63 23.13 -10.96
C SER A 2 -11.52 22.99 -9.44
N ASN A 3 -11.94 21.83 -8.93
CA ASN A 3 -11.92 21.57 -7.51
C ASN A 3 -10.47 21.33 -7.07
N GLY A 4 -9.87 22.37 -6.48
CA GLY A 4 -8.74 22.25 -5.57
C GLY A 4 -7.38 21.97 -6.19
N ASP A 5 -6.91 22.81 -7.13
CA ASP A 5 -5.47 22.88 -7.36
C ASP A 5 -4.81 23.32 -6.05
N MET A 6 -4.22 22.35 -5.35
CA MET A 6 -3.44 22.55 -4.14
C MET A 6 -2.38 23.60 -4.43
N GLN A 7 -2.45 24.75 -3.74
CA GLN A 7 -1.47 25.80 -3.93
C GLN A 7 -0.18 25.40 -3.22
N LEU A 8 0.76 24.88 -4.01
CA LEU A 8 2.08 24.42 -3.54
C LEU A 8 3.10 25.56 -3.57
N SER A 9 4.04 25.55 -2.64
CA SER A 9 5.01 26.63 -2.38
C SER A 9 6.09 26.83 -3.46
N SER A 10 6.19 25.92 -4.43
CA SER A 10 7.20 25.97 -5.50
C SER A 10 6.75 26.89 -6.66
N ASP A 11 7.59 27.87 -7.00
CA ASP A 11 7.40 28.70 -8.20
C ASP A 11 7.63 27.92 -9.51
N SER A 12 8.34 26.79 -9.45
CA SER A 12 8.56 25.90 -10.59
C SER A 12 7.29 25.10 -10.90
N SER A 13 6.65 25.37 -12.05
CA SER A 13 5.52 24.58 -12.53
C SER A 13 5.92 23.13 -12.80
N VAL A 14 7.14 22.91 -13.33
CA VAL A 14 7.68 21.56 -13.55
C VAL A 14 7.74 20.78 -12.24
N ALA A 15 8.19 21.42 -11.16
CA ALA A 15 8.26 20.76 -9.85
C ALA A 15 6.86 20.44 -9.30
N ARG A 16 5.91 21.37 -9.41
CA ARG A 16 4.52 21.17 -8.97
C ARG A 16 3.81 20.07 -9.75
N ASP A 17 3.94 20.07 -11.08
CA ASP A 17 3.32 19.07 -11.96
C ASP A 17 3.89 17.68 -11.70
N ALA A 18 5.22 17.57 -11.56
CA ALA A 18 5.89 16.31 -11.25
C ALA A 18 5.49 15.77 -9.87
N LEU A 19 5.33 16.63 -8.86
CA LEU A 19 4.87 16.20 -7.54
C LEU A 19 3.40 15.74 -7.58
N SER A 20 2.52 16.47 -8.27
CA SER A 20 1.12 16.07 -8.46
C SER A 20 1.01 14.71 -9.14
N LYS A 21 1.83 14.48 -10.18
CA LYS A 21 1.94 13.19 -10.87
C LYS A 21 2.43 12.09 -9.93
N ALA A 22 3.47 12.35 -9.14
CA ALA A 22 4.00 11.38 -8.18
C ALA A 22 2.98 10.98 -7.10
N MET A 23 2.26 11.94 -6.53
CA MET A 23 1.23 11.68 -5.52
C MET A 23 0.08 10.85 -6.11
N HIS A 24 -0.35 11.18 -7.33
CA HIS A 24 -1.36 10.42 -8.06
C HIS A 24 -0.86 9.00 -8.38
N GLY A 25 0.35 8.86 -8.92
CA GLY A 25 0.97 7.56 -9.25
C GLY A 25 1.14 6.66 -8.03
N MET A 26 1.52 7.22 -6.88
CA MET A 26 1.56 6.47 -5.62
C MET A 26 0.16 5.95 -5.22
N CYS A 27 -0.88 6.77 -5.39
CA CYS A 27 -2.25 6.39 -5.11
C CYS A 27 -2.78 5.34 -6.11
N LEU A 28 -2.23 5.31 -7.32
CA LEU A 28 -2.48 4.27 -8.34
C LEU A 28 -1.58 3.03 -8.21
N TRP A 29 -0.69 2.99 -7.22
CA TRP A 29 0.28 1.92 -7.02
C TRP A 29 1.29 1.74 -8.15
N GLU A 30 1.61 2.80 -8.89
CA GLU A 30 2.65 2.77 -9.91
C GLU A 30 4.02 2.44 -9.29
N ALA A 31 4.81 1.59 -9.93
CA ALA A 31 6.11 1.18 -9.40
C ALA A 31 7.18 2.29 -9.48
N ASP A 32 7.01 3.27 -10.38
CA ASP A 32 7.99 4.29 -10.72
C ASP A 32 7.65 5.69 -10.16
N PHE A 33 6.63 5.83 -9.30
CA PHE A 33 6.21 7.14 -8.78
C PHE A 33 7.35 7.94 -8.09
N MET A 34 8.36 7.24 -7.56
CA MET A 34 9.55 7.87 -6.96
C MET A 34 10.43 8.62 -7.97
N ASP A 35 10.38 8.26 -9.25
CA ASP A 35 11.10 8.97 -10.32
C ASP A 35 10.46 10.33 -10.62
N ASP A 36 9.14 10.44 -10.49
CA ASP A 36 8.44 11.72 -10.60
C ASP A 36 8.76 12.63 -9.39
N ILE A 37 8.88 12.08 -8.18
CA ILE A 37 9.37 12.82 -7.01
C ILE A 37 10.80 13.34 -7.25
N LYS A 38 11.66 12.51 -7.84
CA LYS A 38 13.03 12.91 -8.20
C LYS A 38 13.01 14.03 -9.25
N THR A 39 12.11 13.96 -10.22
CA THR A 39 11.91 15.01 -11.22
C THR A 39 11.51 16.33 -10.56
N ALA A 40 10.57 16.28 -9.59
CA ALA A 40 10.17 17.46 -8.83
C ALA A 40 11.35 18.11 -8.10
N LEU A 41 12.13 17.30 -7.37
CA LEU A 41 13.28 17.77 -6.60
C LEU A 41 14.50 18.19 -7.44
N ASN A 42 14.60 17.73 -8.69
CA ASN A 42 15.60 18.25 -9.62
C ASN A 42 15.21 19.63 -10.16
N ALA A 43 13.91 19.88 -10.32
CA ALA A 43 13.38 21.14 -10.82
C ALA A 43 13.30 22.22 -9.72
N ASP A 44 13.07 21.83 -8.47
CA ASP A 44 13.17 22.69 -7.29
C ASP A 44 13.74 21.90 -6.10
N PRO A 45 15.06 22.02 -5.83
CA PRO A 45 15.73 21.31 -4.73
C PRO A 45 15.27 21.71 -3.33
N ASP A 46 14.64 22.87 -3.16
CA ASP A 46 14.17 23.38 -1.86
C ASP A 46 12.65 23.16 -1.68
N PHE A 47 12.02 22.40 -2.57
CA PHE A 47 10.59 22.16 -2.55
C PHE A 47 10.16 21.31 -1.34
N ALA A 48 9.73 22.01 -0.28
CA ALA A 48 9.41 21.41 1.01
C ALA A 48 8.39 20.27 0.92
N MET A 49 7.30 20.47 0.18
CA MET A 49 6.26 19.45 0.01
C MET A 49 6.79 18.20 -0.68
N ALA A 50 7.64 18.33 -1.70
CA ALA A 50 8.22 17.17 -2.39
C ALA A 50 9.14 16.36 -1.46
N HIS A 51 9.88 17.04 -0.57
CA HIS A 51 10.65 16.37 0.48
C HIS A 51 9.75 15.64 1.49
N ALA A 52 8.65 16.28 1.91
CA ALA A 52 7.70 15.70 2.84
C ALA A 52 7.01 14.46 2.25
N VAL A 53 6.45 14.57 1.04
CA VAL A 53 5.81 13.49 0.30
C VAL A 53 6.75 12.31 0.09
N ARG A 54 8.00 12.56 -0.34
CA ARG A 54 9.01 11.50 -0.49
C ARG A 54 9.24 10.73 0.80
N ALA A 55 9.37 11.45 1.92
CA ALA A 55 9.66 10.84 3.21
C ALA A 55 8.43 10.10 3.77
N LEU A 56 7.23 10.64 3.60
CA LEU A 56 5.98 9.96 3.94
C LEU A 56 5.81 8.66 3.13
N ALA A 57 6.09 8.68 1.83
CA ALA A 57 6.00 7.49 0.98
C ALA A 57 6.89 6.32 1.46
N LEU A 58 8.05 6.62 2.06
CA LEU A 58 8.94 5.59 2.62
C LEU A 58 8.34 4.81 3.80
N THR A 59 7.29 5.34 4.46
CA THR A 59 6.59 4.62 5.54
C THR A 59 5.96 3.30 5.06
N PHE A 60 5.59 3.19 3.77
CA PHE A 60 5.01 1.98 3.18
C PHE A 60 5.98 0.79 3.24
N GLY A 61 7.29 1.06 3.23
CA GLY A 61 8.30 0.01 3.35
C GLY A 61 8.34 -0.66 4.73
N ARG A 62 7.73 -0.06 5.76
CA ARG A 62 7.64 -0.59 7.14
C ARG A 62 8.96 -1.16 7.65
N HIS A 63 10.06 -0.42 7.41
CA HIS A 63 11.40 -0.88 7.73
C HIS A 63 12.24 0.23 8.34
N LYS A 64 12.90 -0.05 9.47
CA LYS A 64 13.73 0.93 10.19
C LYS A 64 14.85 1.55 9.35
N LYS A 65 15.32 0.85 8.31
CA LYS A 65 16.32 1.34 7.33
C LYS A 65 15.92 2.65 6.65
N TYR A 66 14.62 2.92 6.56
CA TYR A 66 14.12 4.15 5.95
C TYR A 66 14.07 5.34 6.91
N ILE A 67 14.09 5.12 8.23
CA ILE A 67 13.98 6.19 9.24
C ILE A 67 15.06 7.27 9.05
N PRO A 68 16.35 6.96 8.82
CA PRO A 68 17.35 7.99 8.53
C PRO A 68 17.05 8.82 7.27
N MET A 69 16.53 8.18 6.22
CA MET A 69 16.13 8.87 5.00
C MET A 69 14.90 9.77 5.23
N MET A 70 13.94 9.30 6.01
CA MET A 70 12.78 10.09 6.42
C MET A 70 13.18 11.30 7.26
N ARG A 71 14.09 11.13 8.24
CA ARG A 71 14.67 12.25 9.03
C ARG A 71 15.34 13.27 8.12
N SER A 72 16.16 12.82 7.17
CA SER A 72 16.79 13.73 6.21
C SER A 72 15.77 14.47 5.34
N GLY A 73 14.69 13.81 4.92
CA GLY A 73 13.59 14.44 4.20
C GLY A 73 12.87 15.50 5.05
N LEU A 74 12.61 15.21 6.32
CA LEU A 74 11.99 16.13 7.26
C LEU A 74 12.84 17.39 7.48
N GLU A 75 14.15 17.23 7.72
CA GLU A 75 15.05 18.39 7.88
C GLU A 75 15.07 19.27 6.64
N LYS A 76 15.08 18.68 5.44
CA LYS A 76 15.03 19.45 4.19
C LYS A 76 13.68 20.15 3.99
N ALA A 77 12.58 19.49 4.33
CA ALA A 77 11.25 20.09 4.26
C ALA A 77 11.12 21.32 5.18
N LYS A 78 11.73 21.26 6.37
CA LYS A 78 11.77 22.38 7.33
C LYS A 78 12.72 23.50 6.96
N ALA A 79 13.78 23.20 6.21
CA ALA A 79 14.80 24.16 5.82
C ALA A 79 14.37 25.06 4.64
N GLY A 80 13.25 24.73 3.97
CA GLY A 80 12.71 25.51 2.87
C GLY A 80 12.47 26.97 3.26
N SER A 81 12.87 27.90 2.38
CA SER A 81 12.77 29.34 2.65
C SER A 81 11.45 29.96 2.17
N ALA A 82 10.69 29.24 1.34
CA ALA A 82 9.40 29.69 0.83
C ALA A 82 8.32 29.65 1.95
N PRO A 83 7.44 30.66 2.05
CA PRO A 83 6.28 30.59 2.93
C PRO A 83 5.39 29.40 2.56
N LEU A 84 5.16 28.50 3.51
CA LEU A 84 4.33 27.32 3.33
C LEU A 84 2.87 27.61 3.66
N SER A 85 1.96 27.00 2.90
CA SER A 85 0.54 26.98 3.24
C SER A 85 0.27 26.20 4.53
N ALA A 86 -0.92 26.36 5.12
CA ALA A 86 -1.34 25.56 6.28
C ALA A 86 -1.35 24.05 5.96
N HIS A 87 -1.73 23.71 4.74
CA HIS A 87 -1.78 22.34 4.23
C HIS A 87 -0.38 21.70 4.12
N GLU A 88 0.59 22.41 3.53
CA GLU A 88 1.98 21.94 3.45
C GLU A 88 2.63 21.79 4.84
N ASN A 89 2.36 22.74 5.75
CA ASN A 89 2.82 22.62 7.13
C ASN A 89 2.24 21.39 7.83
N ALA A 90 0.99 21.03 7.56
CA ALA A 90 0.37 19.84 8.13
C ALA A 90 0.99 18.54 7.60
N TYR A 91 1.43 18.49 6.33
CA TYR A 91 2.21 17.34 5.82
C TYR A 91 3.55 17.18 6.54
N ILE A 92 4.24 18.29 6.81
CA ILE A 92 5.49 18.28 7.56
C ILE A 92 5.24 17.81 9.00
N GLU A 93 4.19 18.30 9.67
CA GLU A 93 3.79 17.85 11.01
C GLU A 93 3.47 16.35 11.05
N ALA A 94 2.72 15.84 10.06
CA ALA A 94 2.45 14.41 9.96
C ALA A 94 3.75 13.60 9.80
N LEU A 95 4.70 14.10 9.01
CA LEU A 95 6.00 13.48 8.83
C LEU A 95 6.84 13.50 10.12
N GLU A 96 6.80 14.57 10.92
CA GLU A 96 7.47 14.61 12.23
C GLU A 96 7.02 13.45 13.12
N HIS A 97 5.71 13.19 13.17
CA HIS A 97 5.16 12.08 13.93
C HIS A 97 5.54 10.72 13.31
N ALA A 98 5.46 10.58 11.99
CA ALA A 98 5.81 9.34 11.30
C ALA A 98 7.29 8.94 11.48
N VAL A 99 8.21 9.92 11.46
CA VAL A 99 9.65 9.71 11.66
C VAL A 99 9.99 9.13 13.04
N ASP A 100 9.21 9.51 14.05
CA ASP A 100 9.36 9.03 15.43
C ASP A 100 8.45 7.83 15.73
N LEU A 101 7.83 7.22 14.71
CA LEU A 101 6.93 6.08 14.82
C LEU A 101 5.70 6.36 15.73
N ARG A 102 5.24 7.61 15.76
CA ARG A 102 4.08 8.06 16.53
C ARG A 102 2.82 8.05 15.66
N SER A 103 2.43 6.88 15.17
CA SER A 103 1.36 6.72 14.17
C SER A 103 0.01 7.29 14.61
N ASP A 104 -0.35 7.21 15.89
CA ASP A 104 -1.59 7.82 16.40
C ASP A 104 -1.59 9.35 16.23
N LEU A 105 -0.45 10.00 16.49
CA LEU A 105 -0.33 11.45 16.31
C LEU A 105 -0.30 11.84 14.83
N ALA A 106 0.40 11.05 13.99
CA ALA A 106 0.37 11.27 12.54
C ALA A 106 -1.06 11.17 11.99
N PHE A 107 -1.85 10.21 12.49
CA PHE A 107 -3.24 10.04 12.10
C PHE A 107 -4.14 11.21 12.52
N GLU A 108 -3.96 11.79 13.71
CA GLU A 108 -4.71 12.99 14.09
C GLU A 108 -4.41 14.18 13.16
N VAL A 109 -3.18 14.27 12.64
CA VAL A 109 -2.84 15.26 11.60
C VAL A 109 -3.51 14.93 10.27
N TYR A 110 -3.51 13.66 9.85
CA TYR A 110 -4.23 13.23 8.64
C TYR A 110 -5.72 13.56 8.70
N LYS A 111 -6.38 13.30 9.84
CA LYS A 111 -7.78 13.68 10.07
C LYS A 111 -7.99 15.17 9.91
N ARG A 112 -7.12 15.98 10.53
CA ARG A 112 -7.22 17.45 10.42
C ARG A 112 -7.06 17.92 8.98
N ILE A 113 -6.12 17.36 8.23
CA ILE A 113 -5.97 17.65 6.80
C ILE A 113 -7.25 17.30 6.04
N LEU A 114 -7.82 16.12 6.27
CA LEU A 114 -9.02 15.66 5.56
C LEU A 114 -10.31 16.37 5.99
N ASP A 115 -10.33 16.99 7.17
CA ASP A 115 -11.44 17.86 7.59
C ASP A 115 -11.46 19.18 6.79
N GLU A 116 -10.29 19.70 6.42
CA GLU A 116 -10.15 20.92 5.61
C GLU A 116 -10.13 20.63 4.10
N HIS A 117 -9.55 19.50 3.71
CA HIS A 117 -9.30 19.04 2.35
C HIS A 117 -9.81 17.60 2.15
N PRO A 118 -11.13 17.37 2.15
CA PRO A 118 -11.71 16.02 2.14
C PRO A 118 -11.38 15.19 0.89
N CYS A 119 -10.95 15.86 -0.19
CA CYS A 119 -10.55 15.22 -1.44
C CYS A 119 -9.02 15.03 -1.60
N ASP A 120 -8.24 15.17 -0.52
CA ASP A 120 -6.80 14.88 -0.55
C ASP A 120 -6.54 13.37 -0.59
N MET A 121 -6.45 12.81 -1.81
CA MET A 121 -6.29 11.37 -2.00
C MET A 121 -4.99 10.82 -1.40
N PHE A 122 -3.92 11.62 -1.42
CA PHE A 122 -2.65 11.17 -0.88
C PHE A 122 -2.76 10.93 0.63
N ILE A 123 -3.37 11.86 1.37
CA ILE A 123 -3.60 11.68 2.80
C ILE A 123 -4.59 10.55 3.09
N HIS A 124 -5.65 10.39 2.30
CA HIS A 124 -6.53 9.21 2.39
C HIS A 124 -5.73 7.90 2.29
N ARG A 125 -4.79 7.82 1.34
CA ARG A 125 -3.95 6.64 1.13
C ARG A 125 -2.94 6.43 2.27
N MET A 126 -2.31 7.50 2.78
CA MET A 126 -1.44 7.42 3.95
C MET A 126 -2.20 6.92 5.18
N ALA A 127 -3.38 7.50 5.45
CA ALA A 127 -4.22 7.12 6.57
C ALA A 127 -4.70 5.68 6.46
N GLN A 128 -5.19 5.24 5.30
CA GLN A 128 -5.63 3.85 5.10
C GLN A 128 -4.50 2.86 5.42
N MET A 129 -3.29 3.11 4.92
CA MET A 129 -2.18 2.19 5.16
C MET A 129 -1.79 2.12 6.64
N ASP A 130 -1.82 3.22 7.38
CA ASP A 130 -1.55 3.18 8.81
C ASP A 130 -2.70 2.46 9.56
N LEU A 131 -3.95 2.86 9.32
CA LEU A 131 -5.11 2.31 10.03
C LEU A 131 -5.30 0.81 9.80
N PHE A 132 -5.12 0.34 8.56
CA PHE A 132 -5.16 -1.09 8.24
C PHE A 132 -4.13 -1.87 9.05
N ASN A 133 -2.87 -1.40 9.07
CA ASN A 133 -1.80 -2.09 9.77
C ASN A 133 -1.97 -2.11 11.30
N PHE A 134 -2.68 -1.13 11.88
CA PHE A 134 -3.00 -1.09 13.31
C PHE A 134 -4.37 -1.71 13.64
N GLY A 135 -5.10 -2.26 12.67
CA GLY A 135 -6.42 -2.85 12.88
C GLY A 135 -7.52 -1.84 13.25
N ARG A 136 -7.33 -0.56 12.93
CA ARG A 136 -8.26 0.54 13.25
C ARG A 136 -9.36 0.70 12.20
N LYS A 137 -10.09 -0.39 11.93
CA LYS A 137 -11.10 -0.47 10.87
C LYS A 137 -12.24 0.54 11.01
N THR A 138 -12.68 0.84 12.24
CA THR A 138 -13.76 1.83 12.47
C THR A 138 -13.33 3.22 12.06
N ASP A 139 -12.11 3.63 12.43
CA ASP A 139 -11.56 4.92 12.03
C ASP A 139 -11.37 5.02 10.51
N MET A 140 -10.94 3.92 9.88
CA MET A 140 -10.77 3.86 8.43
C MET A 140 -12.11 4.04 7.70
N TYR A 141 -13.16 3.38 8.20
CA TYR A 141 -14.52 3.52 7.70
C TYR A 141 -15.07 4.94 7.90
N ASP A 142 -14.98 5.47 9.12
CA ASP A 142 -15.50 6.80 9.44
C ASP A 142 -14.81 7.90 8.63
N LEU A 143 -13.48 7.78 8.44
CA LEU A 143 -12.70 8.73 7.65
C LEU A 143 -13.17 8.79 6.19
N VAL A 144 -13.32 7.64 5.54
CA VAL A 144 -13.66 7.60 4.11
C VAL A 144 -15.14 7.95 3.88
N GLU A 145 -16.05 7.51 4.74
CA GLU A 145 -17.47 7.84 4.60
C GLU A 145 -17.77 9.30 4.93
N LYS A 146 -17.04 9.92 5.87
CA LYS A 146 -17.11 11.37 6.13
C LYS A 146 -16.71 12.18 4.90
N ALA A 147 -15.67 11.76 4.18
CA ALA A 147 -15.21 12.45 2.98
C ALA A 147 -16.12 12.23 1.76
N ALA A 148 -16.83 11.10 1.67
CA ALA A 148 -17.57 10.67 0.50
C ALA A 148 -18.50 11.72 -0.16
N PRO A 149 -19.23 12.58 0.58
CA PRO A 149 -20.07 13.62 -0.03
C PRO A 149 -19.31 14.69 -0.83
N HIS A 150 -18.00 14.81 -0.63
CA HIS A 150 -17.15 15.78 -1.32
C HIS A 150 -16.57 15.25 -2.63
N TRP A 151 -16.60 13.93 -2.83
CA TRP A 151 -16.07 13.28 -4.03
C TRP A 151 -17.12 13.23 -5.14
N SER A 152 -16.71 13.51 -6.37
CA SER A 152 -17.58 13.39 -7.55
C SER A 152 -16.89 12.66 -8.71
N PRO A 153 -17.64 11.98 -9.59
CA PRO A 153 -17.07 11.25 -10.73
C PRO A 153 -16.19 12.07 -11.69
N GLU A 154 -16.33 13.40 -11.70
CA GLU A 154 -15.52 14.30 -12.52
C GLU A 154 -14.13 14.58 -11.92
N MET A 155 -13.89 14.18 -10.67
CA MET A 155 -12.58 14.35 -10.02
C MET A 155 -11.61 13.28 -10.51
N ARG A 156 -10.37 13.71 -10.81
CA ARG A 156 -9.29 12.83 -11.27
C ARG A 156 -9.09 11.59 -10.38
N ASP A 157 -9.11 11.79 -9.07
CA ASP A 157 -8.78 10.75 -8.09
C ASP A 157 -10.03 9.97 -7.59
N TYR A 158 -11.22 10.23 -8.18
CA TYR A 158 -12.47 9.57 -7.79
C TYR A 158 -12.41 8.04 -7.91
N PRO A 159 -11.90 7.43 -9.00
CA PRO A 159 -11.79 5.97 -9.09
C PRO A 159 -10.96 5.37 -7.94
N ILE A 160 -9.85 6.03 -7.58
CA ILE A 160 -8.98 5.62 -6.48
C ILE A 160 -9.71 5.71 -5.14
N PHE A 161 -10.45 6.81 -4.94
CA PHE A 161 -11.27 6.98 -3.74
C PHE A 161 -12.33 5.88 -3.62
N MET A 162 -12.94 5.44 -4.72
CA MET A 162 -13.91 4.35 -4.72
C MET A 162 -13.28 3.02 -4.30
N GLY A 163 -12.06 2.70 -4.77
CA GLY A 163 -11.29 1.55 -4.29
C GLY A 163 -10.94 1.66 -2.80
N ASN A 164 -10.54 2.86 -2.35
CA ASN A 164 -10.26 3.15 -0.93
C ASN A 164 -11.51 2.91 -0.05
N ARG A 165 -12.67 3.39 -0.51
CA ARG A 165 -13.98 3.26 0.15
C ARG A 165 -14.49 1.82 0.15
N ALA A 166 -14.23 1.07 -0.93
CA ALA A 166 -14.57 -0.34 -1.04
C ALA A 166 -13.90 -1.14 0.08
N PHE A 167 -12.58 -1.01 0.22
CA PHE A 167 -11.81 -1.74 1.23
C PHE A 167 -12.24 -1.38 2.66
N ALA A 168 -12.47 -0.10 2.97
CA ALA A 168 -12.95 0.30 4.29
C ALA A 168 -14.33 -0.25 4.65
N ASN A 169 -15.22 -0.38 3.67
CA ASN A 169 -16.52 -1.02 3.86
C ASN A 169 -16.38 -2.54 4.02
N GLU A 170 -15.45 -3.17 3.32
CA GLU A 170 -15.17 -4.60 3.43
C GLU A 170 -14.71 -4.98 4.83
N GLU A 171 -13.75 -4.24 5.38
CA GLU A 171 -13.23 -4.44 6.74
C GLU A 171 -14.30 -4.27 7.84
N MET A 172 -15.34 -3.47 7.54
CA MET A 172 -16.54 -3.30 8.37
C MET A 172 -17.65 -4.31 8.07
N LEU A 173 -17.38 -5.32 7.24
CA LEU A 173 -18.30 -6.38 6.83
C LEU A 173 -19.52 -5.87 6.04
N HIS A 174 -19.44 -4.66 5.47
CA HIS A 174 -20.45 -4.08 4.61
C HIS A 174 -20.30 -4.57 3.16
N TYR A 175 -20.27 -5.90 2.97
CA TYR A 175 -19.88 -6.56 1.73
C TYR A 175 -20.59 -6.05 0.47
N ALA A 176 -21.91 -5.85 0.52
CA ALA A 176 -22.66 -5.38 -0.64
C ALA A 176 -22.26 -3.95 -1.08
N LYS A 177 -21.92 -3.06 -0.12
CA LYS A 177 -21.41 -1.72 -0.44
C LYS A 177 -19.99 -1.81 -0.95
N ALA A 178 -19.15 -2.58 -0.28
CA ALA A 178 -17.76 -2.79 -0.63
C ALA A 178 -17.61 -3.28 -2.07
N GLU A 179 -18.33 -4.34 -2.44
CA GLU A 179 -18.30 -4.89 -3.79
C GLU A 179 -18.77 -3.88 -4.84
N ARG A 180 -19.88 -3.17 -4.58
CA ARG A 180 -20.37 -2.13 -5.49
C ARG A 180 -19.30 -1.06 -5.75
N TYR A 181 -18.69 -0.54 -4.69
CA TYR A 181 -17.69 0.51 -4.81
C TYR A 181 -16.40 0.01 -5.47
N GLY A 182 -15.96 -1.22 -5.17
CA GLY A 182 -14.79 -1.80 -5.79
C GLY A 182 -14.98 -2.08 -7.28
N ARG A 183 -16.17 -2.59 -7.67
CA ARG A 183 -16.51 -2.77 -9.09
C ARG A 183 -16.62 -1.44 -9.82
N GLU A 184 -17.22 -0.41 -9.22
CA GLU A 184 -17.26 0.94 -9.79
C GLU A 184 -15.83 1.50 -10.00
N ALA A 185 -14.92 1.30 -9.05
CA ALA A 185 -13.52 1.69 -9.20
C ALA A 185 -12.87 1.02 -10.41
N ILE A 186 -13.07 -0.30 -10.57
CA ILE A 186 -12.52 -1.09 -11.68
C ILE A 186 -13.16 -0.77 -13.03
N GLU A 187 -14.45 -0.44 -13.07
CA GLU A 187 -15.12 0.02 -14.28
C GLU A 187 -14.53 1.35 -14.78
N LEU A 188 -14.09 2.22 -13.87
CA LEU A 188 -13.49 3.52 -14.18
C LEU A 188 -11.99 3.41 -14.48
N ASP A 189 -11.26 2.58 -13.75
CA ASP A 189 -9.85 2.27 -13.96
C ASP A 189 -9.58 0.77 -13.73
N PRO A 190 -9.52 -0.04 -14.80
CA PRO A 190 -9.32 -1.48 -14.66
C PRO A 190 -7.90 -1.86 -14.22
N SER A 191 -6.99 -0.89 -14.13
CA SER A 191 -5.62 -1.12 -13.65
C SER A 191 -5.49 -1.09 -12.13
N ASP A 192 -6.49 -0.60 -11.38
CA ASP A 192 -6.38 -0.41 -9.93
C ASP A 192 -6.31 -1.77 -9.18
N PRO A 193 -5.12 -2.16 -8.68
CA PRO A 193 -5.00 -3.44 -7.98
C PRO A 193 -5.71 -3.39 -6.61
N TRP A 194 -5.90 -2.21 -6.01
CA TRP A 194 -6.52 -2.10 -4.70
C TRP A 194 -8.04 -2.21 -4.73
N GLY A 195 -8.68 -1.67 -5.78
CA GLY A 195 -10.09 -1.93 -6.07
C GLY A 195 -10.34 -3.41 -6.34
N ALA A 196 -9.46 -4.06 -7.12
CA ALA A 196 -9.54 -5.50 -7.42
C ALA A 196 -9.42 -6.33 -6.14
N HIS A 197 -8.41 -6.02 -5.32
CA HIS A 197 -8.16 -6.57 -3.99
C HIS A 197 -9.38 -6.50 -3.06
N ALA A 198 -10.01 -5.31 -2.95
CA ALA A 198 -11.16 -5.12 -2.07
C ALA A 198 -12.36 -6.00 -2.48
N VAL A 199 -12.60 -6.16 -3.79
CA VAL A 199 -13.65 -7.07 -4.28
C VAL A 199 -13.24 -8.53 -4.03
N ALA A 200 -11.97 -8.89 -4.23
CA ALA A 200 -11.48 -10.24 -3.94
C ALA A 200 -11.71 -10.62 -2.47
N HIS A 201 -11.43 -9.71 -1.53
CA HIS A 201 -11.79 -9.89 -0.12
C HIS A 201 -13.27 -10.22 0.08
N VAL A 202 -14.19 -9.44 -0.52
CA VAL A 202 -15.63 -9.70 -0.43
C VAL A 202 -15.98 -11.11 -0.94
N LEU A 203 -15.43 -11.48 -2.08
CA LEU A 203 -15.68 -12.79 -2.71
C LEU A 203 -15.14 -13.95 -1.86
N VAL A 204 -13.96 -13.80 -1.24
CA VAL A 204 -13.42 -14.76 -0.27
C VAL A 204 -14.37 -14.89 0.92
N MET A 205 -14.76 -13.77 1.53
CA MET A 205 -15.59 -13.76 2.74
C MET A 205 -17.00 -14.31 2.52
N GLN A 206 -17.48 -14.31 1.27
CA GLN A 206 -18.77 -14.88 0.87
C GLN A 206 -18.69 -16.28 0.26
N GLY A 207 -17.48 -16.86 0.15
CA GLY A 207 -17.28 -18.17 -0.46
C GLY A 207 -17.60 -18.24 -1.96
N ARG A 208 -17.53 -17.10 -2.67
CA ARG A 208 -17.81 -17.00 -4.11
C ARG A 208 -16.55 -17.33 -4.91
N VAL A 209 -16.13 -18.59 -4.80
CA VAL A 209 -14.79 -19.05 -5.23
C VAL A 209 -14.58 -18.90 -6.74
N GLU A 210 -15.46 -19.45 -7.57
CA GLU A 210 -15.33 -19.40 -9.04
C GLU A 210 -15.30 -17.96 -9.55
N GLU A 211 -16.18 -17.12 -9.02
CA GLU A 211 -16.23 -15.70 -9.38
C GLU A 211 -14.95 -14.95 -8.95
N GLY A 212 -14.37 -15.30 -7.80
CA GLY A 212 -13.10 -14.74 -7.34
C GLY A 212 -11.93 -15.07 -8.26
N VAL A 213 -11.89 -16.29 -8.79
CA VAL A 213 -10.92 -16.71 -9.81
C VAL A 213 -11.11 -15.88 -11.08
N ASP A 214 -12.32 -15.87 -11.64
CA ASP A 214 -12.62 -15.14 -12.89
C ASP A 214 -12.32 -13.65 -12.76
N TRP A 215 -12.62 -13.06 -11.60
CA TRP A 215 -12.38 -11.65 -11.29
C TRP A 215 -10.90 -11.28 -11.37
N LEU A 216 -10.04 -11.99 -10.63
CA LEU A 216 -8.62 -11.67 -10.55
C LEU A 216 -7.89 -12.05 -11.85
N GLU A 217 -8.21 -13.19 -12.46
CA GLU A 217 -7.61 -13.57 -13.73
C GLU A 217 -7.99 -12.60 -14.86
N GLY A 218 -9.26 -12.20 -14.92
CA GLY A 218 -9.75 -11.24 -15.92
C GLY A 218 -9.11 -9.86 -15.80
N LEU A 219 -8.73 -9.43 -14.60
CA LEU A 219 -8.09 -8.13 -14.37
C LEU A 219 -6.57 -8.15 -14.49
N SER A 220 -5.95 -9.31 -14.35
CA SER A 220 -4.49 -9.46 -14.28
C SER A 220 -3.71 -8.89 -15.47
N VAL A 221 -4.36 -8.76 -16.63
CA VAL A 221 -3.80 -8.15 -17.86
C VAL A 221 -3.50 -6.66 -17.69
N ASN A 222 -4.18 -5.99 -16.76
CA ASN A 222 -4.10 -4.53 -16.57
C ASN A 222 -3.04 -4.10 -15.55
N TRP A 223 -2.35 -5.05 -14.90
CA TRP A 223 -1.47 -4.77 -13.77
C TRP A 223 -0.01 -4.46 -14.14
N ALA A 224 0.30 -4.33 -15.43
CA ALA A 224 1.64 -3.96 -15.87
C ALA A 224 2.02 -2.57 -15.34
N GLY A 225 3.22 -2.44 -14.75
CA GLY A 225 3.73 -1.18 -14.20
C GLY A 225 3.35 -0.91 -12.74
N LYS A 226 2.42 -1.67 -12.17
CA LYS A 226 2.04 -1.56 -10.75
C LYS A 226 3.09 -2.22 -9.83
N ASN A 227 3.09 -1.81 -8.57
CA ASN A 227 4.02 -2.29 -7.55
C ASN A 227 3.58 -3.62 -6.91
N GLN A 228 4.21 -4.01 -5.80
CA GLN A 228 4.03 -5.30 -5.12
C GLN A 228 2.59 -5.62 -4.66
N ILE A 229 1.63 -4.68 -4.67
CA ILE A 229 0.21 -5.01 -4.45
C ILE A 229 -0.29 -6.03 -5.46
N VAL A 230 0.23 -6.06 -6.69
CA VAL A 230 -0.14 -7.09 -7.68
C VAL A 230 0.24 -8.49 -7.21
N HIS A 231 1.35 -8.66 -6.50
CA HIS A 231 1.73 -9.95 -5.93
C HIS A 231 0.73 -10.38 -4.85
N HIS A 232 0.11 -9.42 -4.15
CA HIS A 232 -0.94 -9.68 -3.19
C HIS A 232 -2.27 -10.08 -3.86
N ASP A 233 -2.61 -9.50 -5.01
CA ASP A 233 -3.76 -9.95 -5.80
C ASP A 233 -3.58 -11.39 -6.31
N TRP A 234 -2.37 -11.75 -6.76
CA TRP A 234 -2.05 -13.14 -7.09
C TRP A 234 -2.12 -14.07 -5.87
N TRP A 235 -1.76 -13.56 -4.68
CA TRP A 235 -1.92 -14.31 -3.43
C TRP A 235 -3.41 -14.56 -3.10
N HIS A 236 -4.29 -13.58 -3.34
CA HIS A 236 -5.74 -13.78 -3.21
C HIS A 236 -6.29 -14.78 -4.22
N LEU A 237 -5.79 -14.77 -5.46
CA LEU A 237 -6.14 -15.80 -6.44
C LEU A 237 -5.79 -17.19 -5.88
N CYS A 238 -4.61 -17.33 -5.28
CA CYS A 238 -4.20 -18.58 -4.65
C CYS A 238 -5.14 -19.02 -3.52
N LEU A 239 -5.79 -18.11 -2.79
CA LEU A 239 -6.77 -18.48 -1.77
C LEU A 239 -8.03 -19.10 -2.37
N PHE A 240 -8.51 -18.61 -3.52
CA PHE A 240 -9.64 -19.24 -4.20
C PHE A 240 -9.27 -20.64 -4.71
N LEU A 241 -8.10 -20.77 -5.34
CA LEU A 241 -7.56 -22.06 -5.80
C LEU A 241 -7.35 -23.05 -4.65
N LEU A 242 -6.98 -22.52 -3.47
CA LEU A 242 -6.84 -23.31 -2.26
C LEU A 242 -8.17 -23.97 -1.89
N GLU A 243 -9.30 -23.25 -1.97
CA GLU A 243 -10.63 -23.84 -1.73
C GLU A 243 -11.04 -24.87 -2.79
N GLN A 244 -10.49 -24.81 -4.00
CA GLN A 244 -10.70 -25.81 -5.06
C GLN A 244 -9.75 -27.03 -4.95
N GLY A 245 -8.74 -26.97 -4.08
CA GLY A 245 -7.72 -28.02 -3.95
C GLY A 245 -6.68 -28.01 -5.09
N GLU A 246 -6.59 -26.92 -5.84
CA GLU A 246 -5.70 -26.73 -7.02
C GLU A 246 -4.25 -26.45 -6.59
N HIS A 247 -3.68 -27.31 -5.73
CA HIS A 247 -2.40 -27.06 -5.07
C HIS A 247 -1.20 -26.94 -6.03
N GLU A 248 -1.18 -27.72 -7.11
CA GLU A 248 -0.10 -27.65 -8.11
C GLU A 248 -0.07 -26.27 -8.78
N ARG A 249 -1.24 -25.77 -9.18
CA ARG A 249 -1.39 -24.42 -9.77
C ARG A 249 -1.00 -23.32 -8.78
N ILE A 250 -1.29 -23.49 -7.49
CA ILE A 250 -0.86 -22.53 -6.45
C ILE A 250 0.67 -22.47 -6.38
N LEU A 251 1.36 -23.63 -6.43
CA LEU A 251 2.82 -23.66 -6.40
C LEU A 251 3.44 -23.01 -7.66
N GLU A 252 2.83 -23.21 -8.83
CA GLU A 252 3.22 -22.52 -10.06
C GLU A 252 3.03 -21.00 -9.97
N LEU A 253 1.89 -20.53 -9.45
CA LEU A 253 1.61 -19.10 -9.24
C LEU A 253 2.51 -18.51 -8.15
N TYR A 254 2.86 -19.28 -7.12
CA TYR A 254 3.83 -18.85 -6.12
C TYR A 254 5.16 -18.47 -6.79
N ASP A 255 5.71 -19.38 -7.60
CA ASP A 255 7.03 -19.19 -8.21
C ASP A 255 7.00 -18.14 -9.33
N SER A 256 5.90 -18.02 -10.05
CA SER A 256 5.81 -17.16 -11.25
C SER A 256 5.22 -15.78 -11.00
N LYS A 257 4.42 -15.60 -9.94
CA LYS A 257 3.65 -14.37 -9.67
C LYS A 257 3.78 -13.84 -8.25
N VAL A 258 3.56 -14.65 -7.21
CA VAL A 258 3.50 -14.18 -5.81
C VAL A 258 4.88 -13.85 -5.27
N TYR A 259 5.87 -14.70 -5.52
CA TYR A 259 7.24 -14.54 -5.05
C TYR A 259 8.26 -14.88 -6.15
N ASN A 260 8.05 -14.30 -7.32
CA ASN A 260 8.92 -14.50 -8.47
C ASN A 260 10.26 -13.80 -8.26
N LEU A 261 11.31 -14.57 -7.95
CA LEU A 261 12.67 -14.06 -7.74
C LEU A 261 13.28 -13.38 -8.97
N GLU A 262 12.76 -13.69 -10.17
CA GLU A 262 13.24 -13.10 -11.41
C GLU A 262 12.58 -11.77 -11.75
N SER A 263 11.45 -11.45 -11.10
CA SER A 263 10.73 -10.19 -11.27
C SER A 263 11.60 -8.97 -10.90
N PRO A 264 11.55 -7.87 -11.69
CA PRO A 264 12.21 -6.62 -11.33
C PRO A 264 11.81 -6.08 -9.95
N LEU A 265 10.54 -6.25 -9.55
CA LEU A 265 10.02 -5.78 -8.26
C LEU A 265 10.69 -6.52 -7.09
N THR A 266 10.74 -7.85 -7.17
CA THR A 266 11.36 -8.72 -6.15
C THR A 266 12.87 -8.50 -6.10
N LYS A 267 13.54 -8.34 -7.25
CA LYS A 267 14.99 -8.03 -7.31
C LYS A 267 15.33 -6.68 -6.69
N ALA A 268 14.48 -5.67 -6.91
CA ALA A 268 14.68 -4.34 -6.35
C ALA A 268 14.48 -4.30 -4.83
N MET A 269 13.55 -5.11 -4.31
CA MET A 269 13.20 -5.15 -2.88
C MET A 269 12.94 -6.60 -2.42
N PRO A 270 13.98 -7.44 -2.27
CA PRO A 270 13.81 -8.86 -1.91
C PRO A 270 13.20 -9.07 -0.52
N ASP A 271 13.35 -8.08 0.36
CA ASP A 271 12.79 -8.01 1.70
C ASP A 271 11.50 -7.17 1.78
N ASN A 272 10.82 -6.96 0.64
CA ASN A 272 9.55 -6.24 0.61
C ASN A 272 8.56 -6.90 1.56
N VAL A 273 7.90 -6.06 2.36
CA VAL A 273 7.03 -6.51 3.43
C VAL A 273 5.83 -7.31 2.92
N ILE A 274 5.21 -6.87 1.82
CA ILE A 274 4.03 -7.53 1.22
C ILE A 274 4.43 -8.92 0.74
N ASP A 275 5.48 -9.01 -0.06
CA ASP A 275 5.97 -10.25 -0.67
C ASP A 275 6.35 -11.30 0.38
N VAL A 276 7.10 -10.90 1.41
CA VAL A 276 7.49 -11.80 2.51
C VAL A 276 6.27 -12.27 3.31
N THR A 277 5.29 -11.39 3.58
CA THR A 277 4.06 -11.79 4.28
C THR A 277 3.17 -12.70 3.43
N ASN A 278 3.03 -12.44 2.13
CA ASN A 278 2.29 -13.28 1.19
C ASN A 278 2.90 -14.69 1.15
N ALA A 279 4.22 -14.77 1.00
CA ALA A 279 4.94 -16.03 0.97
C ALA A 279 4.72 -16.83 2.27
N ALA A 280 4.96 -16.23 3.43
CA ALA A 280 4.73 -16.87 4.72
C ALA A 280 3.29 -17.38 4.87
N SER A 281 2.32 -16.53 4.56
CA SER A 281 0.88 -16.81 4.74
C SER A 281 0.38 -17.92 3.82
N LEU A 282 0.87 -17.97 2.57
CA LEU A 282 0.52 -19.00 1.59
C LEU A 282 1.20 -20.34 1.89
N LEU A 283 2.51 -20.33 2.15
CA LEU A 283 3.27 -21.54 2.45
C LEU A 283 2.75 -22.21 3.72
N LEU A 284 2.43 -21.44 4.76
CA LEU A 284 1.86 -22.00 5.99
C LEU A 284 0.53 -22.72 5.72
N ARG A 285 -0.34 -22.16 4.89
CA ARG A 285 -1.64 -22.79 4.55
C ARG A 285 -1.46 -24.10 3.78
N LEU A 286 -0.53 -24.14 2.84
CA LEU A 286 -0.21 -25.33 2.07
C LEU A 286 0.38 -26.42 2.98
N ASP A 287 1.34 -26.06 3.82
CA ASP A 287 2.00 -26.97 4.76
C ASP A 287 1.02 -27.54 5.80
N LEU A 288 0.12 -26.71 6.34
CA LEU A 288 -0.96 -27.17 7.24
C LEU A 288 -1.96 -28.13 6.56
N ARG A 289 -2.04 -28.12 5.23
CA ARG A 289 -2.84 -29.07 4.44
C ARG A 289 -2.03 -30.29 3.99
N GLY A 290 -0.77 -30.41 4.41
CA GLY A 290 0.12 -31.52 4.05
C GLY A 290 0.62 -31.46 2.60
N VAL A 291 0.60 -30.29 1.96
CA VAL A 291 1.16 -30.10 0.62
C VAL A 291 2.68 -29.95 0.75
N ASP A 292 3.43 -30.70 -0.06
CA ASP A 292 4.89 -30.54 -0.15
C ASP A 292 5.25 -29.22 -0.84
N VAL A 293 5.73 -28.25 -0.07
CA VAL A 293 6.14 -26.94 -0.58
C VAL A 293 7.59 -26.91 -1.08
N GLY A 294 8.34 -28.02 -0.95
CA GLY A 294 9.75 -28.13 -1.33
C GLY A 294 10.64 -27.14 -0.56
N ASP A 295 11.58 -26.51 -1.26
CA ASP A 295 12.56 -25.58 -0.66
C ASP A 295 12.05 -24.14 -0.47
N ARG A 296 10.76 -23.86 -0.75
CA ARG A 296 10.23 -22.48 -0.76
C ARG A 296 10.35 -21.75 0.57
N TRP A 297 10.28 -22.47 1.70
CA TRP A 297 10.58 -21.89 3.01
C TRP A 297 12.01 -21.34 3.11
N LYS A 298 13.00 -22.10 2.61
CA LYS A 298 14.41 -21.69 2.63
C LYS A 298 14.65 -20.47 1.76
N VAL A 299 13.94 -20.38 0.63
CA VAL A 299 14.03 -19.25 -0.31
C VAL A 299 13.67 -17.92 0.36
N VAL A 300 12.59 -17.89 1.15
CA VAL A 300 12.12 -16.66 1.82
C VAL A 300 12.77 -16.44 3.21
N ALA A 301 13.53 -17.42 3.73
CA ALA A 301 14.20 -17.32 5.02
C ALA A 301 15.27 -16.23 5.09
N GLU A 302 16.06 -16.03 4.04
CA GLU A 302 17.11 -15.00 4.03
C GLU A 302 16.52 -13.57 4.12
N PRO A 303 15.53 -13.18 3.30
CA PRO A 303 14.80 -11.93 3.47
C PRO A 303 14.15 -11.76 4.85
N ALA A 304 13.59 -12.84 5.41
CA ALA A 304 12.98 -12.81 6.75
C ALA A 304 14.03 -12.59 7.85
N GLU A 305 15.19 -13.26 7.78
CA GLU A 305 16.27 -13.09 8.73
C GLU A 305 16.86 -11.67 8.69
N GLY A 306 16.95 -11.06 7.52
CA GLY A 306 17.36 -9.66 7.37
C GLY A 306 16.46 -8.66 8.11
N ARG A 307 15.28 -9.08 8.56
CA ARG A 307 14.26 -8.25 9.23
C ARG A 307 14.14 -8.51 10.74
N ILE A 308 14.94 -9.40 11.34
CA ILE A 308 14.79 -9.78 12.77
C ILE A 308 14.80 -8.59 13.73
N ASP A 309 15.66 -7.58 13.48
CA ASP A 309 15.74 -6.40 14.32
C ASP A 309 14.76 -5.28 13.90
N ASN A 310 13.81 -5.56 13.01
CA ASN A 310 12.85 -4.58 12.49
C ASN A 310 11.47 -4.78 13.13
N HIS A 311 11.24 -4.06 14.23
CA HIS A 311 9.98 -4.12 15.00
C HIS A 311 9.01 -2.97 14.67
N VAL A 312 9.14 -2.34 13.50
CA VAL A 312 8.27 -1.23 13.08
C VAL A 312 6.81 -1.66 12.91
N ASN A 313 6.56 -2.94 12.61
CA ASN A 313 5.20 -3.47 12.46
C ASN A 313 5.09 -4.90 13.03
N PRO A 314 4.31 -5.11 14.12
CA PRO A 314 4.10 -6.43 14.72
C PRO A 314 3.57 -7.49 13.77
N PHE A 315 2.71 -7.11 12.81
CA PHE A 315 2.18 -8.02 11.79
C PHE A 315 3.32 -8.68 11.00
N THR A 316 4.35 -7.92 10.67
CA THR A 316 5.49 -8.39 9.86
C THR A 316 6.47 -9.22 10.69
N CYS A 317 6.60 -8.93 11.98
CA CYS A 317 7.40 -9.74 12.91
C CYS A 317 6.82 -11.15 13.02
N ALA A 318 5.49 -11.29 13.13
CA ALA A 318 4.84 -12.60 13.20
C ALA A 318 5.09 -13.44 11.94
N HIS A 319 5.03 -12.85 10.75
CA HIS A 319 5.31 -13.55 9.49
C HIS A 319 6.78 -13.95 9.36
N ALA A 320 7.72 -13.09 9.77
CA ALA A 320 9.14 -13.44 9.82
C ALA A 320 9.40 -14.62 10.78
N ALA A 321 8.78 -14.60 11.96
CA ALA A 321 8.88 -15.70 12.93
C ALA A 321 8.37 -17.03 12.37
N ILE A 322 7.24 -17.03 11.65
CA ILE A 322 6.70 -18.23 10.97
C ILE A 322 7.72 -18.80 9.98
N ILE A 323 8.31 -17.95 9.12
CA ILE A 323 9.30 -18.37 8.13
C ILE A 323 10.54 -18.99 8.80
N LEU A 324 11.08 -18.30 9.80
CA LEU A 324 12.29 -18.74 10.50
C LEU A 324 12.05 -20.05 11.25
N ALA A 325 10.90 -20.18 11.93
CA ALA A 325 10.50 -21.40 12.60
C ALA A 325 10.31 -22.58 11.63
N ALA A 326 9.68 -22.35 10.46
CA ALA A 326 9.55 -23.37 9.41
C ALA A 326 10.90 -23.85 8.87
N CYS A 327 11.95 -23.02 8.97
CA CYS A 327 13.32 -23.37 8.63
C CYS A 327 14.16 -23.89 9.82
N GLY A 328 13.57 -24.07 11.00
CA GLY A 328 14.29 -24.49 12.21
C GLY A 328 15.25 -23.43 12.79
N ARG A 329 15.15 -22.16 12.38
CA ARG A 329 16.00 -21.05 12.85
C ARG A 329 15.45 -20.43 14.14
N PHE A 330 15.15 -21.25 15.15
CA PHE A 330 14.47 -20.81 16.39
C PHE A 330 15.25 -19.74 17.17
N GLU A 331 16.59 -19.81 17.20
CA GLU A 331 17.43 -18.80 17.86
C GLU A 331 17.31 -17.39 17.23
N LYS A 332 16.81 -17.29 16.00
CA LYS A 332 16.54 -16.02 15.31
C LYS A 332 15.12 -15.50 15.54
N VAL A 333 14.25 -16.35 16.09
CA VAL A 333 12.85 -16.02 16.42
C VAL A 333 12.75 -15.39 17.81
N ASP A 334 13.57 -15.85 18.75
CA ASP A 334 13.63 -15.37 20.15
C ASP A 334 14.09 -13.90 20.26
#